data_AF-A0A382P2J9-F1
#
_entry.id   AF-A0A382P2J9-F1
#
_cell.length_a   1.000
_cell.length_b   1.000
_cell.length_c   1.000
_cell.angle_alpha   90.00
_cell.angle_beta   90.00
_cell.angle_gamma   90.00
#
_symmetry.space_group_name_H-M   'P 1'
#
loop_
_entity.id
_entity.type
_entity.pdbx_description
1 polymer ?
#
loop_
_entity_poly.entity_id
_entity_poly.type
_entity_poly.pdbx_seq_one_letter_code
_entity_poly.pdbx_strand_id
1 'polypeptide(L)'
;DLKMKYISSLLNDATPLEGKFVLKILLGTLRLGVAENTVMDALAIAFTGKKENRELVENAYNVSSDLGKVSLVLATDGIDEIKKFKISLFSPIRPMLADRVQSEKDVIEKMKHEPFAAEYKLDGERVQIHKKGHEVKLFSRSLEDITQYYPDIVDNIGKSIKTDDGVFEAEIVPINENTGDFLPFQELMHRRRKHKLDEAISQYPIQVNFFDVLYCDKNDCLNKTYDERRCILEDQVHENDFAKLVLMERIETENEIEDFLENSINSGCEGLMLKALGAPYRAGTRGSNWLKLKREYRNELGDSLDLIVIGAYFGRGRRTGLYGTLLLATYNPEKDNLPSICKVGTGFTDESLDQLYQIL
;
A
#
# COMPACT_ATOMS: atom_id res chain seq x y z
N ASP A 1 -30.06 -2.01 -16.81
CA ASP A 1 -30.80 -1.20 -17.82
C ASP A 1 -30.38 0.26 -17.96
N LEU A 2 -30.44 1.10 -16.91
CA LEU A 2 -30.07 2.53 -17.02
C LEU A 2 -28.63 2.78 -17.49
N LYS A 3 -27.64 2.04 -16.97
CA LYS A 3 -26.23 2.15 -17.40
C LYS A 3 -26.07 1.90 -18.91
N MET A 4 -26.72 0.86 -19.42
CA MET A 4 -26.67 0.52 -20.85
C MET A 4 -27.29 1.62 -21.69
N LYS A 5 -28.43 2.19 -21.27
CA LYS A 5 -29.07 3.31 -21.97
C LYS A 5 -28.15 4.53 -22.08
N TYR A 6 -27.46 4.91 -21.00
CA TYR A 6 -26.53 6.05 -21.03
C TYR A 6 -25.31 5.78 -21.90
N ILE A 7 -24.74 4.56 -21.84
CA ILE A 7 -23.61 4.19 -22.69
C ILE A 7 -24.02 4.20 -24.16
N SER A 8 -25.18 3.63 -24.51
CA SER A 8 -25.70 3.66 -25.88
C SER A 8 -25.93 5.08 -26.39
N SER A 9 -26.49 5.96 -25.56
CA SER A 9 -26.67 7.38 -25.92
C SER A 9 -25.32 8.05 -26.20
N LEU A 10 -24.34 7.87 -25.30
CA LEU A 10 -23.01 8.46 -25.45
C LEU A 10 -22.29 7.97 -26.72
N LEU A 11 -22.46 6.68 -27.08
CA LEU A 11 -21.86 6.11 -28.28
C LEU A 11 -22.58 6.51 -29.57
N ASN A 12 -23.88 6.80 -29.52
CA ASN A 12 -24.63 7.29 -30.68
C ASN A 12 -24.19 8.70 -31.08
N ASP A 13 -23.82 9.53 -30.11
CA ASP A 13 -23.38 10.91 -30.33
C ASP A 13 -21.87 11.01 -30.63
N ALA A 14 -21.11 9.93 -30.41
CA ALA A 14 -19.67 9.90 -30.55
C ALA A 14 -19.21 9.60 -31.99
N THR A 15 -18.14 10.27 -32.42
CA THR A 15 -17.38 9.85 -33.61
C THR A 15 -16.75 8.46 -33.39
N PRO A 16 -16.35 7.74 -34.47
CA PRO A 16 -15.71 6.43 -34.33
C PRO A 16 -14.47 6.43 -33.42
N LEU A 17 -13.69 7.52 -33.42
CA LEU A 17 -12.51 7.66 -32.57
C LEU A 17 -12.88 7.90 -31.10
N GLU A 18 -13.86 8.76 -30.83
CA GLU A 18 -14.37 9.00 -29.47
C GLU A 18 -14.99 7.74 -28.90
N GLY A 19 -15.84 7.04 -29.67
CA GLY A 19 -16.45 5.77 -29.27
C GLY A 19 -15.42 4.72 -28.86
N LYS A 20 -14.30 4.62 -29.60
CA LYS A 20 -13.16 3.75 -29.23
C LYS A 20 -12.59 4.09 -27.84
N PHE A 21 -12.39 5.37 -27.54
CA PHE A 21 -11.83 5.78 -26.24
C PHE A 21 -12.85 5.70 -25.11
N VAL A 22 -14.11 6.05 -25.34
CA VAL A 22 -15.22 5.86 -24.40
C VAL A 22 -15.30 4.39 -23.97
N LEU A 23 -15.31 3.45 -24.92
CA LEU A 23 -15.30 2.02 -24.61
C LEU A 23 -14.05 1.60 -23.84
N LYS A 24 -12.87 2.10 -24.22
CA LYS A 24 -11.63 1.81 -23.49
C LYS A 24 -11.66 2.32 -22.05
N ILE A 25 -12.25 3.48 -21.78
CA ILE A 25 -12.44 4.03 -20.42
C ILE A 25 -13.38 3.11 -19.63
N LEU A 26 -14.57 2.81 -20.18
CA LEU A 26 -15.57 1.97 -19.52
C LEU A 26 -15.07 0.56 -19.21
N LEU A 27 -14.24 -0.01 -20.10
CA LEU A 27 -13.65 -1.33 -19.92
C LEU A 27 -12.36 -1.31 -19.07
N GLY A 28 -11.84 -0.14 -18.67
CA GLY A 28 -10.58 -0.02 -17.95
C GLY A 28 -9.36 -0.47 -18.77
N THR A 29 -9.39 -0.30 -20.09
CA THR A 29 -8.36 -0.78 -21.04
C THR A 29 -7.68 0.32 -21.84
N LEU A 30 -7.69 1.56 -21.33
CA LEU A 30 -7.10 2.73 -21.99
C LEU A 30 -5.64 2.49 -22.42
N ARG A 31 -4.82 1.93 -21.51
CA ARG A 31 -3.43 1.46 -21.76
C ARG A 31 -2.54 2.49 -22.48
N LEU A 32 -2.62 3.75 -22.07
CA LEU A 32 -1.79 4.82 -22.66
C LEU A 32 -0.33 4.77 -22.24
N GLY A 33 0.02 3.99 -21.21
CA GLY A 33 1.33 4.09 -20.55
C GLY A 33 1.53 5.42 -19.80
N VAL A 34 0.46 6.21 -19.67
CA VAL A 34 0.40 7.47 -18.94
C VAL A 34 -0.24 7.19 -17.58
N ALA A 35 0.42 7.64 -16.54
CA ALA A 35 -0.07 7.59 -15.16
C ALA A 35 0.18 8.95 -14.48
N GLU A 36 -0.12 9.03 -13.19
CA GLU A 36 -0.01 10.25 -12.37
C GLU A 36 1.31 10.99 -12.56
N ASN A 37 2.44 10.28 -12.56
CA ASN A 37 3.77 10.88 -12.75
C ASN A 37 3.91 11.64 -14.07
N THR A 38 3.39 11.07 -15.16
CA THR A 38 3.41 11.71 -16.48
C THR A 38 2.45 12.90 -16.51
N VAL A 39 1.31 12.79 -15.82
CA VAL A 39 0.35 13.89 -15.70
C VAL A 39 0.95 15.05 -14.90
N MET A 40 1.65 14.80 -13.80
CA MET A 40 2.33 15.83 -13.02
C MET A 40 3.42 16.55 -13.82
N ASP A 41 4.21 15.82 -14.61
CA ASP A 41 5.17 16.43 -15.55
C ASP A 41 4.46 17.36 -16.54
N ALA A 42 3.35 16.89 -17.13
CA ALA A 42 2.58 17.66 -18.10
C ALA A 42 1.94 18.90 -17.48
N LEU A 43 1.40 18.81 -16.26
CA LEU A 43 0.82 19.93 -15.53
C LEU A 43 1.87 21.01 -15.24
N ALA A 44 3.05 20.61 -14.76
CA ALA A 44 4.15 21.55 -14.49
C ALA A 44 4.57 22.30 -15.77
N ILE A 45 4.74 21.58 -16.88
CA ILE A 45 5.12 22.19 -18.16
C ILE A 45 4.00 23.09 -18.69
N ALA A 46 2.76 22.62 -18.71
CA ALA A 46 1.64 23.33 -19.31
C ALA A 46 1.28 24.63 -18.59
N PHE A 47 1.33 24.64 -17.25
CA PHE A 47 0.86 25.78 -16.46
C PHE A 47 1.98 26.64 -15.86
N THR A 48 3.24 26.19 -15.91
CA THR A 48 4.38 26.98 -15.40
C THR A 48 5.51 27.16 -16.41
N GLY A 49 5.48 26.45 -17.54
CA GLY A 49 6.54 26.47 -18.56
C GLY A 49 7.84 25.78 -18.14
N LYS A 50 7.91 25.22 -16.93
CA LYS A 50 9.12 24.67 -16.33
C LYS A 50 8.85 23.30 -15.74
N LYS A 51 9.61 22.29 -16.17
CA LYS A 51 9.46 20.92 -15.66
C LYS A 51 9.92 20.80 -14.21
N GLU A 52 10.84 21.66 -13.78
CA GLU A 52 11.41 21.69 -12.43
C GLU A 52 10.35 21.95 -11.36
N ASN A 53 9.26 22.64 -11.71
CA ASN A 53 8.15 22.90 -10.79
C ASN A 53 7.29 21.65 -10.50
N ARG A 54 7.57 20.51 -11.15
CA ARG A 54 6.92 19.22 -10.86
C ARG A 54 7.00 18.87 -9.38
N GLU A 55 8.12 19.14 -8.70
CA GLU A 55 8.26 18.81 -7.27
C GLU A 55 7.21 19.53 -6.41
N LEU A 56 6.85 20.77 -6.75
CA LEU A 56 5.80 21.51 -6.04
C LEU A 56 4.41 20.90 -6.26
N VAL A 57 4.12 20.50 -7.50
CA VAL A 57 2.87 19.81 -7.87
C VAL A 57 2.77 18.46 -7.17
N GLU A 58 3.87 17.71 -7.15
CA GLU A 58 3.98 16.42 -6.50
C GLU A 58 3.80 16.54 -4.99
N ASN A 59 4.44 17.51 -4.33
CA ASN A 59 4.25 17.77 -2.91
C ASN A 59 2.79 18.14 -2.57
N ALA A 60 2.15 19.00 -3.37
CA ALA A 60 0.74 19.34 -3.19
C ALA A 60 -0.18 18.12 -3.39
N TYR A 61 0.12 17.27 -4.37
CA TYR A 61 -0.61 16.03 -4.57
C TYR A 61 -0.39 15.03 -3.43
N ASN A 62 0.83 14.92 -2.91
CA ASN A 62 1.16 14.00 -1.84
C ASN A 62 0.40 14.29 -0.54
N VAL A 63 0.13 15.57 -0.23
CA VAL A 63 -0.59 15.97 1.00
C VAL A 63 -2.10 16.10 0.84
N SER A 64 -2.62 16.16 -0.39
CA SER A 64 -4.05 16.26 -0.67
C SER A 64 -4.66 14.97 -1.20
N SER A 65 -3.85 14.15 -1.87
CA SER A 65 -4.25 12.97 -2.63
C SER A 65 -5.35 13.21 -3.67
N ASP A 66 -5.47 14.45 -4.13
CA ASP A 66 -6.42 14.85 -5.17
C ASP A 66 -5.69 15.61 -6.28
N LEU A 67 -5.25 14.86 -7.30
CA LEU A 67 -4.58 15.43 -8.46
C LEU A 67 -5.52 16.34 -9.26
N GLY A 68 -6.84 16.11 -9.22
CA GLY A 68 -7.82 16.96 -9.89
C GLY A 68 -7.90 18.35 -9.25
N LYS A 69 -7.95 18.40 -7.91
CA LYS A 69 -7.90 19.65 -7.14
C LYS A 69 -6.58 20.39 -7.35
N VAL A 70 -5.45 19.70 -7.30
CA VAL A 70 -4.13 20.28 -7.58
C VAL A 70 -4.08 20.85 -9.01
N SER A 71 -4.58 20.09 -9.99
CA SER A 71 -4.64 20.53 -11.39
C SER A 71 -5.48 21.79 -11.56
N LEU A 72 -6.64 21.85 -10.90
CA LEU A 72 -7.55 22.99 -10.94
C LEU A 72 -6.86 24.25 -10.40
N VAL A 73 -6.32 24.18 -9.17
CA VAL A 73 -5.65 25.32 -8.52
C VAL A 73 -4.44 25.78 -9.32
N LEU A 74 -3.64 24.85 -9.85
CA LEU A 74 -2.50 25.22 -10.69
C LEU A 74 -2.95 25.95 -11.97
N ALA A 75 -4.06 25.53 -12.57
CA ALA A 75 -4.58 26.11 -13.79
C ALA A 75 -5.27 27.47 -13.59
N THR A 76 -5.93 27.69 -12.45
CA THR A 76 -6.70 28.91 -12.16
C THR A 76 -5.90 29.96 -11.40
N ASP A 77 -5.17 29.54 -10.37
CA ASP A 77 -4.56 30.44 -9.38
C ASP A 77 -3.02 30.44 -9.45
N GLY A 78 -2.44 29.46 -10.15
CA GLY A 78 -1.01 29.40 -10.43
C GLY A 78 -0.16 28.76 -9.33
N ILE A 79 1.16 28.80 -9.53
CA ILE A 79 2.12 28.02 -8.72
C ILE A 79 2.27 28.52 -7.28
N ASP A 80 1.98 29.79 -7.01
CA ASP A 80 2.11 30.34 -5.66
C ASP A 80 1.02 29.83 -4.71
N GLU A 81 -0.17 29.50 -5.21
CA GLU A 81 -1.18 28.79 -4.42
C GLU A 81 -0.82 27.32 -4.19
N ILE A 82 -0.17 26.66 -5.16
CA ILE A 82 0.31 25.28 -4.99
C ILE A 82 1.28 25.17 -3.80
N LYS A 83 2.16 26.15 -3.59
CA LYS A 83 3.07 26.19 -2.43
C LYS A 83 2.37 26.29 -1.08
N LYS A 84 1.09 26.69 -1.05
CA LYS A 84 0.30 26.82 0.17
C LYS A 84 -0.42 25.53 0.54
N PHE A 85 -0.37 24.49 -0.29
CA PHE A 85 -0.92 23.19 0.06
C PHE A 85 -0.23 22.67 1.31
N LYS A 86 -1.04 22.32 2.30
CA LYS A 86 -0.63 21.73 3.57
C LYS A 86 -1.52 20.55 3.88
N ILE A 87 -1.05 19.70 4.79
CA ILE A 87 -1.87 18.62 5.36
C ILE A 87 -3.17 19.22 5.88
N SER A 88 -4.27 18.61 5.46
CA SER A 88 -5.62 18.92 5.95
C SER A 88 -6.22 17.63 6.50
N LEU A 89 -6.77 17.68 7.71
CA LEU A 89 -7.47 16.54 8.28
C LEU A 89 -8.60 16.06 7.33
N PHE A 90 -8.80 14.75 7.29
CA PHE A 90 -9.74 14.05 6.41
C PHE A 90 -9.43 14.14 4.90
N SER A 91 -8.27 14.70 4.52
CA SER A 91 -7.67 14.54 3.21
C SER A 91 -6.49 13.58 3.36
N PRO A 92 -6.55 12.35 2.80
CA PRO A 92 -5.48 11.39 3.01
C PRO A 92 -4.15 11.89 2.44
N ILE A 93 -3.07 11.56 3.12
CA ILE A 93 -1.69 11.77 2.69
C ILE A 93 -1.23 10.51 1.98
N ARG A 94 -0.58 10.66 0.82
CA ARG A 94 -0.08 9.50 0.07
C ARG A 94 0.93 8.71 0.91
N PRO A 95 0.73 7.39 1.08
CA PRO A 95 1.59 6.59 1.93
C PRO A 95 3.01 6.50 1.37
N MET A 96 4.00 6.58 2.24
CA MET A 96 5.39 6.27 1.92
C MET A 96 5.56 4.77 1.67
N LEU A 97 6.29 4.40 0.64
CA LEU A 97 6.48 3.01 0.21
C LEU A 97 7.90 2.54 0.52
N ALA A 98 8.02 1.29 0.93
CA ALA A 98 9.32 0.65 1.16
C ALA A 98 9.88 -0.01 -0.10
N ASP A 99 11.20 0.10 -0.26
CA ASP A 99 11.95 -0.65 -1.26
C ASP A 99 12.28 -2.08 -0.77
N ARG A 100 12.49 -3.02 -1.70
CA ARG A 100 12.80 -4.41 -1.34
C ARG A 100 14.31 -4.59 -1.16
N VAL A 101 14.68 -5.43 -0.19
CA VAL A 101 16.01 -6.01 0.00
C VAL A 101 15.91 -7.53 0.02
N GLN A 102 17.00 -8.22 -0.31
CA GLN A 102 17.02 -9.69 -0.37
C GLN A 102 17.79 -10.32 0.80
N SER A 103 18.75 -9.60 1.37
CA SER A 103 19.55 -10.03 2.51
C SER A 103 19.75 -8.93 3.54
N GLU A 104 20.18 -9.34 4.72
CA GLU A 104 20.60 -8.50 5.85
C GLU A 104 21.81 -7.65 5.46
N LYS A 105 22.76 -8.24 4.72
CA LYS A 105 23.88 -7.49 4.13
C LYS A 105 23.43 -6.35 3.21
N ASP A 106 22.44 -6.59 2.34
CA ASP A 106 21.89 -5.54 1.46
C ASP A 106 21.28 -4.38 2.27
N VAL A 107 20.71 -4.68 3.44
CA VAL A 107 20.18 -3.66 4.36
C VAL A 107 21.32 -2.76 4.81
N ILE A 108 22.38 -3.34 5.37
CA ILE A 108 23.51 -2.58 5.92
C ILE A 108 24.14 -1.70 4.83
N GLU A 109 24.32 -2.23 3.61
CA GLU A 109 24.85 -1.46 2.48
C GLU A 109 23.91 -0.31 2.07
N LYS A 110 22.60 -0.56 1.94
CA LYS A 110 21.62 0.48 1.56
C LYS A 110 21.43 1.54 2.65
N MET A 111 21.51 1.15 3.92
CA MET A 111 21.48 2.03 5.08
C MET A 111 22.84 2.69 5.35
N LYS A 112 23.84 2.44 4.50
CA LYS A 112 25.18 3.05 4.53
C LYS A 112 25.91 2.88 5.86
N HIS A 113 25.70 1.75 6.54
CA HIS A 113 26.28 1.47 7.86
C HIS A 113 25.89 2.50 8.95
N GLU A 114 24.80 3.24 8.78
CA GLU A 114 24.21 4.06 9.84
C GLU A 114 23.18 3.23 10.63
N PRO A 115 23.00 3.50 11.95
CA PRO A 115 21.93 2.87 12.72
C PRO A 115 20.55 3.13 12.11
N PHE A 116 19.69 2.12 12.10
CA PHE A 116 18.31 2.20 11.61
C PHE A 116 17.34 1.59 12.63
N ALA A 117 16.07 1.93 12.52
CA ALA A 117 15.02 1.25 13.27
C ALA A 117 14.54 0.03 12.49
N ALA A 118 14.40 -1.09 13.16
CA ALA A 118 13.72 -2.27 12.67
C ALA A 118 12.38 -2.42 13.38
N GLU A 119 11.32 -2.56 12.61
CA GLU A 119 9.97 -2.80 13.07
C GLU A 119 9.44 -4.13 12.54
N TYR A 120 8.57 -4.78 13.31
CA TYR A 120 7.86 -5.95 12.80
C TYR A 120 7.00 -5.59 11.61
N LYS A 121 7.18 -6.32 10.51
CA LYS A 121 6.34 -6.21 9.33
C LYS A 121 5.11 -7.09 9.51
N LEU A 122 4.05 -6.47 10.01
CA LEU A 122 2.76 -7.12 10.20
C LEU A 122 2.09 -7.47 8.85
N ASP A 123 1.26 -8.53 8.85
CA ASP A 123 0.40 -8.95 7.73
C ASP A 123 -1.03 -8.45 7.97
N GLY A 124 -1.33 -7.24 7.51
CA GLY A 124 -2.60 -6.60 7.83
C GLY A 124 -3.05 -5.57 6.79
N GLU A 125 -3.95 -4.71 7.23
CA GLU A 125 -4.42 -3.56 6.45
C GLU A 125 -3.78 -2.28 6.98
N ARG A 126 -2.81 -1.74 6.21
CA ARG A 126 -2.33 -0.37 6.42
C ARG A 126 -3.48 0.62 6.35
N VAL A 127 -3.65 1.36 7.44
CA VAL A 127 -4.65 2.40 7.61
C VAL A 127 -4.00 3.73 8.01
N GLN A 128 -4.50 4.81 7.44
CA GLN A 128 -4.23 6.16 7.88
C GLN A 128 -5.43 6.66 8.69
N ILE A 129 -5.20 6.90 9.98
CA ILE A 129 -6.21 7.30 10.96
C ILE A 129 -6.15 8.81 11.11
N HIS A 130 -7.20 9.49 10.64
CA HIS A 130 -7.39 10.93 10.86
C HIS A 130 -8.33 11.13 12.03
N LYS A 131 -7.91 11.91 13.02
CA LYS A 131 -8.70 12.28 14.20
C LYS A 131 -8.86 13.80 14.26
N LYS A 132 -10.09 14.25 14.53
CA LYS A 132 -10.42 15.65 14.85
C LYS A 132 -11.49 15.68 15.96
N GLY A 133 -11.08 15.93 17.19
CA GLY A 133 -11.93 15.75 18.37
C GLY A 133 -12.46 14.32 18.44
N HIS A 134 -13.77 14.16 18.26
CA HIS A 134 -14.47 12.87 18.23
C HIS A 134 -14.63 12.27 16.83
N GLU A 135 -14.40 13.05 15.76
CA GLU A 135 -14.52 12.54 14.39
C GLU A 135 -13.26 11.77 14.01
N VAL A 136 -13.45 10.53 13.57
CA VAL A 136 -12.38 9.64 13.09
C VAL A 136 -12.70 9.19 11.68
N LYS A 137 -11.72 9.27 10.77
CA LYS A 137 -11.78 8.64 9.46
C LYS A 137 -10.59 7.76 9.20
N LEU A 138 -10.83 6.70 8.47
CA LEU A 138 -9.85 5.68 8.14
C LEU A 138 -9.69 5.61 6.63
N PHE A 139 -8.45 5.78 6.17
CA PHE A 139 -8.11 5.63 4.76
C PHE A 139 -7.22 4.42 4.56
N SER A 140 -7.54 3.57 3.60
CA SER A 140 -6.72 2.41 3.26
C SER A 140 -5.39 2.82 2.63
N ARG A 141 -4.51 1.84 2.39
CA ARG A 141 -3.32 2.02 1.55
C ARG A 141 -3.60 2.64 0.17
N SER A 142 -4.75 2.34 -0.45
CA SER A 142 -5.17 2.92 -1.73
C SER A 142 -5.94 4.23 -1.57
N LEU A 143 -5.96 4.79 -0.35
CA LEU A 143 -6.59 6.05 0.02
C LEU A 143 -8.12 6.02 -0.11
N GLU A 144 -8.71 4.83 -0.06
CA GLU A 144 -10.16 4.66 0.01
C GLU A 144 -10.65 4.89 1.43
N ASP A 145 -11.80 5.56 1.58
CA ASP A 145 -12.46 5.68 2.88
C ASP A 145 -13.06 4.33 3.30
N ILE A 146 -12.46 3.74 4.33
CA ILE A 146 -12.82 2.43 4.88
C ILE A 146 -13.46 2.53 6.25
N THR A 147 -13.78 3.74 6.71
CA THR A 147 -14.33 4.03 8.03
C THR A 147 -15.56 3.17 8.35
N GLN A 148 -16.43 2.96 7.36
CA GLN A 148 -17.66 2.17 7.53
C GLN A 148 -17.43 0.68 7.88
N TYR A 149 -16.24 0.14 7.64
CA TYR A 149 -15.93 -1.27 7.91
C TYR A 149 -15.32 -1.51 9.30
N TYR A 150 -14.98 -0.44 10.02
CA TYR A 150 -14.29 -0.50 11.30
C TYR A 150 -14.91 0.46 12.34
N PRO A 151 -16.20 0.31 12.66
CA PRO A 151 -16.87 1.17 13.64
C PRO A 151 -16.26 1.02 15.05
N ASP A 152 -15.76 -0.18 15.39
CA ASP A 152 -15.02 -0.43 16.62
C ASP A 152 -13.72 0.38 16.74
N ILE A 153 -13.02 0.66 15.62
CA ILE A 153 -11.89 1.60 15.62
C ILE A 153 -12.39 3.01 15.89
N VAL A 154 -13.45 3.44 15.18
CA VAL A 154 -14.03 4.78 15.37
C VAL A 154 -14.45 5.02 16.82
N ASP A 155 -15.06 4.02 17.45
CA ASP A 155 -15.59 4.11 18.81
C ASP A 155 -14.53 4.02 19.91
N ASN A 156 -13.40 3.32 19.66
CA ASN A 156 -12.42 3.03 20.70
C ASN A 156 -11.08 3.75 20.53
N ILE A 157 -10.67 4.15 19.32
CA ILE A 157 -9.32 4.69 19.10
C ILE A 157 -9.07 6.01 19.82
N GLY A 158 -10.13 6.79 20.08
CA GLY A 158 -10.06 8.02 20.87
C GLY A 158 -9.63 7.81 22.34
N LYS A 159 -9.70 6.58 22.86
CA LYS A 159 -9.19 6.23 24.20
C LYS A 159 -7.67 5.99 24.19
N SER A 160 -7.12 5.67 23.02
CA SER A 160 -5.70 5.35 22.83
C SER A 160 -4.90 6.54 22.32
N ILE A 161 -5.51 7.46 21.56
CA ILE A 161 -4.83 8.66 21.03
C ILE A 161 -5.13 9.86 21.93
N LYS A 162 -4.08 10.45 22.53
CA LYS A 162 -4.20 11.59 23.46
C LYS A 162 -4.62 12.89 22.79
N THR A 163 -4.03 13.23 21.64
CA THR A 163 -4.35 14.46 20.89
C THR A 163 -5.76 14.45 20.32
N ASP A 164 -6.36 15.64 20.18
CA ASP A 164 -7.60 15.84 19.46
C ASP A 164 -7.43 15.91 17.94
N ASP A 165 -6.27 16.34 17.44
CA ASP A 165 -6.05 16.61 16.02
C ASP A 165 -4.79 15.88 15.53
N GLY A 166 -4.96 14.83 14.72
CA GLY A 166 -3.81 14.06 14.26
C GLY A 166 -4.05 13.17 13.04
N VAL A 167 -2.96 12.81 12.36
CA VAL A 167 -2.90 11.81 11.29
C VAL A 167 -1.84 10.79 11.66
N PHE A 168 -2.28 9.56 11.91
CA PHE A 168 -1.45 8.44 12.34
C PHE A 168 -1.49 7.32 11.32
N GLU A 169 -0.40 6.58 11.18
CA GLU A 169 -0.39 5.36 10.38
C GLU A 169 -0.30 4.13 11.29
N ALA A 170 -1.11 3.14 10.97
CA ALA A 170 -1.17 1.88 11.69
C ALA A 170 -1.42 0.70 10.73
N GLU A 171 -1.12 -0.50 11.19
CA GLU A 171 -1.55 -1.75 10.57
C GLU A 171 -2.70 -2.35 11.39
N ILE A 172 -3.83 -2.61 10.76
CA ILE A 172 -4.93 -3.36 11.36
C ILE A 172 -4.67 -4.85 11.13
N VAL A 173 -4.57 -5.62 12.20
CA VAL A 173 -4.26 -7.05 12.13
C VAL A 173 -5.35 -7.83 12.86
N PRO A 174 -5.93 -8.89 12.26
CA PRO A 174 -6.84 -9.77 12.98
C PRO A 174 -6.07 -10.56 14.03
N ILE A 175 -6.67 -10.78 15.20
CA ILE A 175 -6.02 -11.48 16.32
C ILE A 175 -6.87 -12.66 16.78
N ASN A 176 -6.22 -13.64 17.39
CA ASN A 176 -6.94 -14.65 18.17
C ASN A 176 -7.23 -14.08 19.57
N GLU A 177 -8.51 -13.92 19.92
CA GLU A 177 -8.93 -13.37 21.23
C GLU A 177 -8.37 -14.12 22.45
N ASN A 178 -8.12 -15.43 22.32
CA ASN A 178 -7.67 -16.26 23.44
C ASN A 178 -6.15 -16.24 23.63
N THR A 179 -5.39 -16.17 22.54
CA THR A 179 -3.92 -16.26 22.58
C THR A 179 -3.23 -14.91 22.36
N GLY A 180 -3.91 -13.97 21.72
CA GLY A 180 -3.34 -12.70 21.27
C GLY A 180 -2.53 -12.80 19.98
N ASP A 181 -2.42 -14.00 19.39
CA ASP A 181 -1.61 -14.22 18.19
C ASP A 181 -2.20 -13.52 16.97
N PHE A 182 -1.34 -13.01 16.10
CA PHE A 182 -1.74 -12.48 14.81
C PHE A 182 -2.27 -13.57 13.89
N LEU A 183 -3.39 -13.27 13.24
CA LEU A 183 -3.99 -14.11 12.21
C LEU A 183 -3.64 -13.58 10.81
N PRO A 184 -3.69 -14.42 9.77
CA PRO A 184 -3.39 -14.00 8.40
C PRO A 184 -4.33 -12.90 7.88
N PHE A 185 -3.84 -12.05 6.98
CA PHE A 185 -4.64 -10.97 6.35
C PHE A 185 -5.93 -11.47 5.67
N GLN A 186 -5.96 -12.72 5.22
CA GLN A 186 -7.16 -13.31 4.61
C GLN A 186 -8.38 -13.32 5.56
N GLU A 187 -8.15 -13.49 6.86
CA GLU A 187 -9.21 -13.44 7.87
C GLU A 187 -9.82 -12.02 7.95
N LEU A 188 -8.99 -10.98 7.83
CA LEU A 188 -9.43 -9.59 7.80
C LEU A 188 -10.33 -9.30 6.57
N MET A 189 -10.10 -9.96 5.44
CA MET A 189 -10.92 -9.77 4.24
C MET A 189 -12.36 -10.24 4.42
N HIS A 190 -12.63 -11.14 5.37
CA HIS A 190 -14.01 -11.53 5.72
C HIS A 190 -14.79 -10.43 6.42
N ARG A 191 -14.09 -9.44 6.99
CA ARG A 191 -14.66 -8.29 7.70
C ARG A 191 -15.17 -7.18 6.79
N ARG A 192 -14.62 -7.02 5.58
CA ARG A 192 -15.03 -5.99 4.60
C ARG A 192 -16.39 -6.30 3.95
N ARG A 193 -17.45 -6.33 4.75
CA ARG A 193 -18.82 -6.61 4.32
C ARG A 193 -19.76 -5.53 4.85
N LYS A 194 -20.74 -5.13 4.02
CA LYS A 194 -21.75 -4.13 4.40
C LYS A 194 -22.91 -4.69 5.24
N HIS A 195 -23.08 -6.01 5.22
CA HIS A 195 -24.14 -6.70 5.96
C HIS A 195 -23.52 -7.55 7.07
N LYS A 196 -24.20 -7.63 8.23
CA LYS A 196 -23.76 -8.40 9.41
C LYS A 196 -22.40 -7.95 9.96
N LEU A 197 -22.17 -6.64 10.01
CA LEU A 197 -20.92 -6.06 10.48
C LEU A 197 -20.65 -6.43 11.94
N ASP A 198 -21.66 -6.41 12.80
CA ASP A 198 -21.50 -6.76 14.23
C ASP A 198 -21.07 -8.22 14.42
N GLU A 199 -21.63 -9.15 13.62
CA GLU A 199 -21.20 -10.55 13.61
C GLU A 199 -19.74 -10.66 13.14
N ALA A 200 -19.34 -9.90 12.12
CA ALA A 200 -17.99 -9.92 11.60
C ALA A 200 -16.97 -9.32 12.58
N ILE A 201 -17.32 -8.27 13.32
CA ILE A 201 -16.45 -7.68 14.36
C ILE A 201 -16.21 -8.69 15.47
N SER A 202 -17.25 -9.41 15.91
CA SER A 202 -17.11 -10.44 16.95
C SER A 202 -16.38 -11.69 16.47
N GLN A 203 -16.47 -12.06 15.20
CA GLN A 203 -15.77 -13.24 14.66
C GLN A 203 -14.31 -12.95 14.31
N TYR A 204 -14.00 -11.71 13.94
CA TYR A 204 -12.68 -11.28 13.49
C TYR A 204 -12.22 -10.08 14.31
N PRO A 205 -11.90 -10.28 15.60
CA PRO A 205 -11.34 -9.25 16.46
C PRO A 205 -10.00 -8.78 15.90
N ILE A 206 -9.67 -7.51 16.12
CA ILE A 206 -8.50 -6.86 15.54
C ILE A 206 -7.67 -6.14 16.61
N GLN A 207 -6.42 -5.89 16.25
CA GLN A 207 -5.53 -4.97 16.94
C GLN A 207 -5.06 -3.88 15.95
N VAL A 208 -5.00 -2.64 16.42
CA VAL A 208 -4.49 -1.48 15.69
C VAL A 208 -3.05 -1.22 16.11
N ASN A 209 -2.11 -1.44 15.20
CA ASN A 209 -0.68 -1.39 15.48
C ASN A 209 -0.03 -0.17 14.83
N PHE A 210 0.22 0.87 15.62
CA PHE A 210 0.74 2.16 15.15
C PHE A 210 2.23 2.14 14.84
N PHE A 211 2.63 2.77 13.74
CA PHE A 211 4.04 2.79 13.31
C PHE A 211 4.56 4.15 12.80
N ASP A 212 3.71 5.16 12.57
CA ASP A 212 4.16 6.51 12.25
C ASP A 212 3.09 7.57 12.59
N VAL A 213 3.51 8.83 12.66
CA VAL A 213 2.66 10.02 12.84
C VAL A 213 3.05 11.09 11.81
N LEU A 214 2.05 11.53 11.04
CA LEU A 214 2.24 12.45 9.91
C LEU A 214 1.84 13.88 10.26
N TYR A 215 0.94 14.02 11.23
CA TYR A 215 0.43 15.30 11.70
C TYR A 215 -0.06 15.15 13.14
N CYS A 216 0.27 16.10 14.01
CA CYS A 216 -0.16 16.07 15.41
C CYS A 216 -0.25 17.50 15.97
N ASP A 217 -1.35 17.82 16.65
CA ASP A 217 -1.59 19.12 17.30
C ASP A 217 -1.28 20.32 16.41
N LYS A 218 -1.76 20.27 15.16
CA LYS A 218 -1.57 21.30 14.13
C LYS A 218 -0.16 21.45 13.58
N ASN A 219 0.75 20.53 13.93
CA ASN A 219 2.10 20.49 13.42
C ASN A 219 2.26 19.44 12.31
N ASP A 220 2.90 19.84 11.23
CA ASP A 220 3.35 18.95 10.16
C ASP A 220 4.56 18.14 10.65
N CYS A 221 4.44 16.81 10.61
CA CYS A 221 5.51 15.90 11.03
C CYS A 221 6.33 15.36 9.85
N LEU A 222 5.97 15.61 8.59
CA LEU A 222 6.60 14.94 7.44
C LEU A 222 8.09 15.26 7.30
N ASN A 223 8.47 16.50 7.62
CA ASN A 223 9.87 16.94 7.56
C ASN A 223 10.69 16.57 8.81
N LYS A 224 10.04 16.05 9.87
CA LYS A 224 10.73 15.55 11.06
C LYS A 224 11.42 14.22 10.75
N THR A 225 12.53 13.96 11.43
CA THR A 225 13.23 12.67 11.32
C THR A 225 12.33 11.54 11.82
N TYR A 226 12.61 10.30 11.43
CA TYR A 226 11.85 9.16 11.91
C TYR A 226 11.89 9.07 13.45
N ASP A 227 13.04 9.36 14.06
CA ASP A 227 13.17 9.39 15.53
C ASP A 227 12.23 10.41 16.18
N GLU A 228 12.18 11.64 15.67
CA GLU A 228 11.29 12.66 16.19
C GLU A 228 9.82 12.25 16.04
N ARG A 229 9.44 11.65 14.91
CA ARG A 229 8.07 11.16 14.68
C ARG A 229 7.75 9.99 15.60
N ARG A 230 8.68 9.05 15.79
CA ARG A 230 8.49 7.91 16.68
C ARG A 230 8.31 8.35 18.13
N CYS A 231 9.08 9.33 18.61
CA CYS A 231 8.90 9.90 19.93
C CYS A 231 7.54 10.60 20.09
N ILE A 232 7.08 11.34 19.07
CA ILE A 232 5.72 11.91 19.08
C ILE A 232 4.67 10.80 19.12
N LEU A 233 4.85 9.73 18.34
CA LEU A 233 3.92 8.60 18.30
C LEU A 233 3.81 7.92 19.67
N GLU A 234 4.95 7.62 20.31
CA GLU A 234 5.04 7.00 21.63
C GLU A 234 4.42 7.87 22.73
N ASP A 235 4.60 9.19 22.64
CA ASP A 235 3.97 10.12 23.58
C ASP A 235 2.45 10.16 23.37
N GLN A 236 1.97 10.10 22.14
CA GLN A 236 0.56 10.33 21.80
C GLN A 236 -0.31 9.07 21.85
N VAL A 237 0.27 7.88 21.72
CA VAL A 237 -0.45 6.60 21.74
C VAL A 237 -0.28 5.91 23.09
N HIS A 238 -1.39 5.75 23.81
CA HIS A 238 -1.47 4.91 24.99
C HIS A 238 -1.83 3.47 24.60
N GLU A 239 -0.90 2.55 24.82
CA GLU A 239 -1.11 1.14 24.51
C GLU A 239 -2.17 0.49 25.43
N ASN A 240 -3.03 -0.33 24.84
CA ASN A 240 -3.99 -1.20 25.52
C ASN A 240 -4.18 -2.48 24.69
N ASP A 241 -5.16 -3.32 25.00
CA ASP A 241 -5.33 -4.59 24.27
C ASP A 241 -5.74 -4.39 22.80
N PHE A 242 -6.37 -3.25 22.49
CA PHE A 242 -6.88 -2.92 21.16
C PHE A 242 -5.89 -2.11 20.31
N ALA A 243 -5.11 -1.23 20.93
CA ALA A 243 -4.15 -0.35 20.26
C ALA A 243 -2.75 -0.55 20.82
N LYS A 244 -1.79 -0.85 19.95
CA LYS A 244 -0.38 -1.07 20.29
C LYS A 244 0.53 -0.24 19.41
N LEU A 245 1.76 -0.04 19.84
CA LEU A 245 2.83 0.40 18.97
C LEU A 245 3.47 -0.82 18.31
N VAL A 246 3.82 -0.72 17.02
CA VAL A 246 4.64 -1.77 16.39
C VAL A 246 5.95 -1.86 17.15
N LEU A 247 6.34 -3.10 17.51
CA LEU A 247 7.59 -3.40 18.18
C LEU A 247 8.75 -2.90 17.32
N MET A 248 9.64 -2.14 17.94
CA MET A 248 10.73 -1.46 17.26
C MET A 248 12.03 -1.59 18.06
N GLU A 249 13.11 -1.91 17.37
CA GLU A 249 14.46 -1.90 17.92
C GLU A 249 15.41 -1.07 17.04
N ARG A 250 16.43 -0.48 17.66
CA ARG A 250 17.53 0.16 16.93
C ARG A 250 18.58 -0.90 16.64
N ILE A 251 18.94 -1.04 15.37
CA ILE A 251 19.85 -2.07 14.89
C ILE A 251 21.04 -1.41 14.19
N GLU A 252 22.22 -1.95 14.44
CA GLU A 252 23.48 -1.50 13.84
C GLU A 252 24.21 -2.63 13.10
N THR A 253 23.96 -3.89 13.45
CA THR A 253 24.71 -5.04 12.95
C THR A 253 23.83 -6.04 12.20
N GLU A 254 24.45 -6.84 11.33
CA GLU A 254 23.77 -7.90 10.57
C GLU A 254 23.12 -8.96 11.47
N ASN A 255 23.82 -9.37 12.55
CA ASN A 255 23.33 -10.38 13.49
C ASN A 255 22.07 -9.91 14.24
N GLU A 256 22.02 -8.64 14.64
CA GLU A 256 20.82 -8.06 15.27
C GLU A 256 19.62 -8.06 14.31
N ILE A 257 19.84 -7.83 13.00
CA ILE A 257 18.77 -7.95 12.00
C ILE A 257 18.24 -9.38 11.97
N GLU A 258 19.14 -10.37 11.94
CA GLU A 258 18.77 -11.79 11.90
C GLU A 258 17.97 -12.21 13.13
N ASP A 259 18.47 -11.91 14.33
CA ASP A 259 17.79 -12.22 15.60
C ASP A 259 16.39 -11.57 15.65
N PHE A 260 16.28 -10.30 15.26
CA PHE A 260 15.01 -9.58 15.27
C PHE A 260 14.05 -10.09 14.18
N LEU A 261 14.57 -10.50 13.01
CA LEU A 261 13.79 -11.10 11.94
C LEU A 261 13.21 -12.46 12.37
N GLU A 262 14.02 -13.31 13.00
CA GLU A 262 13.56 -14.60 13.53
C GLU A 262 12.46 -14.42 14.59
N ASN A 263 12.64 -13.48 15.52
CA ASN A 263 11.61 -13.15 16.51
C ASN A 263 10.32 -12.65 15.86
N SER A 264 10.43 -11.82 14.81
CA SER A 264 9.28 -11.33 14.05
C SER A 264 8.51 -12.48 13.37
N ILE A 265 9.22 -13.41 12.73
CA ILE A 265 8.63 -14.58 12.08
C ILE A 265 7.97 -15.50 13.11
N ASN A 266 8.63 -15.75 14.25
CA ASN A 266 8.08 -16.57 15.33
C ASN A 266 6.82 -15.95 15.95
N SER A 267 6.68 -14.63 15.86
CA SER A 267 5.48 -13.89 16.28
C SER A 267 4.39 -13.82 15.19
N GLY A 268 4.54 -14.58 14.09
CA GLY A 268 3.55 -14.66 13.01
C GLY A 268 3.59 -13.49 12.02
N CYS A 269 4.64 -12.68 12.01
CA CYS A 269 4.78 -11.53 11.11
C CYS A 269 5.44 -11.93 9.76
N GLU A 270 5.33 -11.09 8.73
CA GLU A 270 5.93 -11.38 7.41
C GLU A 270 7.47 -11.22 7.36
N GLY A 271 8.03 -10.43 8.28
CA GLY A 271 9.44 -10.05 8.30
C GLY A 271 9.65 -8.69 8.96
N LEU A 272 10.57 -7.88 8.44
CA LEU A 272 10.92 -6.58 9.00
C LEU A 272 10.68 -5.39 8.06
N MET A 273 10.27 -4.27 8.65
CA MET A 273 10.31 -2.93 8.07
C MET A 273 11.50 -2.19 8.66
N LEU A 274 12.39 -1.70 7.82
CA LEU A 274 13.66 -1.10 8.23
C LEU A 274 13.64 0.37 7.84
N LYS A 275 13.83 1.27 8.79
CA LYS A 275 13.62 2.72 8.62
C LYS A 275 14.86 3.50 9.03
N ALA A 276 15.37 4.33 8.12
CA ALA A 276 16.48 5.23 8.44
C ALA A 276 16.06 6.27 9.50
N LEU A 277 16.77 6.34 10.63
CA LEU A 277 16.37 7.15 11.79
C LEU A 277 16.31 8.65 11.48
N GLY A 278 17.32 9.14 10.76
CA GLY A 278 17.44 10.55 10.35
C GLY A 278 16.55 10.95 9.16
N ALA A 279 15.75 10.02 8.61
CA ALA A 279 15.03 10.26 7.37
C ALA A 279 13.65 10.91 7.59
N PRO A 280 13.29 11.93 6.78
CA PRO A 280 11.94 12.47 6.77
C PRO A 280 10.96 11.49 6.13
N TYR A 281 9.68 11.72 6.39
CA TYR A 281 8.61 11.03 5.69
C TYR A 281 8.46 11.57 4.27
N ARG A 282 8.60 10.70 3.28
CA ARG A 282 8.48 11.06 1.86
C ARG A 282 7.19 10.49 1.27
N ALA A 283 6.10 11.23 1.49
CA ALA A 283 4.77 10.86 1.04
C ALA A 283 4.73 10.53 -0.46
N GLY A 284 4.01 9.48 -0.84
CA GLY A 284 3.85 9.03 -2.23
C GLY A 284 5.09 8.46 -2.91
N THR A 285 6.26 8.50 -2.27
CA THR A 285 7.51 8.03 -2.87
C THR A 285 7.85 6.61 -2.43
N ARG A 286 8.58 5.90 -3.29
CA ARG A 286 9.34 4.69 -2.93
C ARG A 286 10.81 5.06 -2.90
N GLY A 287 11.47 4.85 -1.78
CA GLY A 287 12.89 5.19 -1.62
C GLY A 287 13.57 4.37 -0.56
N SER A 288 14.88 4.54 -0.43
CA SER A 288 15.74 3.80 0.51
C SER A 288 15.51 4.15 1.98
N ASN A 289 14.75 5.20 2.28
CA ASN A 289 14.41 5.58 3.65
C ASN A 289 13.70 4.43 4.39
N TRP A 290 12.84 3.68 3.69
CA TRP A 290 12.19 2.48 4.21
C TRP A 290 12.54 1.27 3.34
N LEU A 291 13.02 0.20 3.95
CA LEU A 291 13.27 -1.08 3.31
C LEU A 291 12.35 -2.14 3.91
N LYS A 292 12.06 -3.19 3.15
CA LYS A 292 11.35 -4.36 3.65
C LYS A 292 12.17 -5.63 3.38
N LEU A 293 12.42 -6.38 4.44
CA LEU A 293 13.09 -7.67 4.42
C LEU A 293 12.05 -8.72 4.81
N LYS A 294 11.82 -9.71 3.94
CA LYS A 294 10.85 -10.78 4.20
C LYS A 294 11.53 -12.13 4.16
N ARG A 295 10.99 -13.09 4.91
CA ARG A 295 11.45 -14.48 4.93
C ARG A 295 11.54 -15.09 3.53
N GLU A 296 10.51 -14.88 2.71
CA GLU A 296 10.39 -15.42 1.35
C GLU A 296 11.48 -14.94 0.38
N TYR A 297 12.29 -13.96 0.76
CA TYR A 297 13.39 -13.44 -0.06
C TYR A 297 14.73 -14.12 0.24
N ARG A 298 14.84 -14.87 1.34
CA ARG A 298 15.99 -15.74 1.56
C ARG A 298 15.89 -16.88 0.55
N ASN A 299 16.81 -16.91 -0.41
CA ASN A 299 16.86 -17.88 -1.53
C ASN A 299 16.83 -19.36 -1.11
N GLU A 300 17.03 -19.65 0.17
CA GLU A 300 17.15 -21.00 0.74
C GLU A 300 15.87 -21.47 1.46
N LEU A 301 14.88 -20.60 1.69
CA LEU A 301 13.76 -20.86 2.62
C LEU A 301 12.34 -20.58 2.05
N GLY A 302 12.22 -20.28 0.76
CA GLY A 302 10.92 -20.16 0.09
C GLY A 302 10.39 -21.52 -0.34
N ASP A 303 9.10 -21.80 -0.10
CA ASP A 303 8.43 -22.98 -0.65
C ASP A 303 8.49 -22.92 -2.19
N SER A 304 9.22 -23.86 -2.79
CA SER A 304 9.30 -24.03 -4.25
C SER A 304 8.57 -25.30 -4.65
N LEU A 305 7.71 -25.20 -5.67
CA LEU A 305 6.89 -26.30 -6.18
C LEU A 305 7.16 -26.52 -7.66
N ASP A 306 7.42 -27.77 -8.03
CA ASP A 306 7.40 -28.19 -9.43
C ASP A 306 5.96 -28.48 -9.85
N LEU A 307 5.46 -27.74 -10.85
CA LEU A 307 4.07 -27.80 -11.30
C LEU A 307 3.99 -28.06 -12.80
N ILE A 308 2.88 -28.68 -13.23
CA ILE A 308 2.63 -29.03 -14.62
C ILE A 308 1.79 -27.95 -15.30
N VAL A 309 2.23 -27.46 -16.46
CA VAL A 309 1.43 -26.56 -17.28
C VAL A 309 0.31 -27.34 -17.97
N ILE A 310 -0.94 -27.03 -17.64
CA ILE A 310 -2.13 -27.70 -18.17
C ILE A 310 -2.99 -26.79 -19.07
N GLY A 311 -2.57 -25.54 -19.27
CA GLY A 311 -3.22 -24.61 -20.19
C GLY A 311 -2.61 -23.22 -20.16
N ALA A 312 -3.06 -22.35 -21.07
CA ALA A 312 -2.60 -20.98 -21.16
C ALA A 312 -3.75 -20.01 -21.51
N TYR A 313 -3.61 -18.76 -21.09
CA TYR A 313 -4.53 -17.67 -21.41
C TYR A 313 -3.80 -16.63 -22.25
N PHE A 314 -4.45 -16.20 -23.34
CA PHE A 314 -3.93 -15.10 -24.15
C PHE A 314 -3.74 -13.84 -23.31
N GLY A 315 -2.56 -13.25 -23.47
CA GLY A 315 -2.19 -12.01 -22.83
C GLY A 315 -3.03 -10.84 -23.36
N ARG A 316 -3.11 -9.82 -22.53
CA ARG A 316 -3.79 -8.56 -22.88
C ARG A 316 -2.79 -7.42 -22.75
N GLY A 317 -2.92 -6.40 -23.61
CA GLY A 317 -2.11 -5.19 -23.52
C GLY A 317 -0.74 -5.40 -24.16
N ARG A 318 0.35 -5.24 -23.39
CA ARG A 318 1.71 -5.47 -23.88
C ARG A 318 1.94 -6.91 -24.37
N ARG A 319 1.19 -7.88 -23.85
CA ARG A 319 1.28 -9.30 -24.22
C ARG A 319 0.18 -9.75 -25.19
N THR A 320 -0.42 -8.82 -25.93
CA THR A 320 -1.44 -9.18 -26.93
C THR A 320 -0.78 -9.99 -28.05
N GLY A 321 -1.35 -11.15 -28.38
CA GLY A 321 -0.78 -12.06 -29.39
C GLY A 321 0.16 -13.14 -28.82
N LEU A 322 0.42 -13.14 -27.51
CA LEU A 322 1.20 -14.15 -26.80
C LEU A 322 0.37 -14.74 -25.66
N TYR A 323 0.87 -15.80 -25.00
CA TYR A 323 0.32 -16.23 -23.72
C TYR A 323 0.76 -15.27 -22.61
N GLY A 324 -0.19 -14.80 -21.81
CA GLY A 324 0.07 -13.89 -20.70
C GLY A 324 0.04 -14.57 -19.34
N THR A 325 -0.57 -15.76 -19.25
CA THR A 325 -0.77 -16.47 -17.99
C THR A 325 -0.87 -17.97 -18.25
N LEU A 326 -0.15 -18.78 -17.48
CA LEU A 326 -0.21 -20.25 -17.53
C LEU A 326 -1.12 -20.77 -16.42
N LEU A 327 -1.87 -21.85 -16.70
CA LEU A 327 -2.62 -22.62 -15.72
C LEU A 327 -1.76 -23.79 -15.26
N LEU A 328 -1.52 -23.88 -13.97
CA LEU A 328 -0.65 -24.90 -13.38
C LEU A 328 -1.45 -25.90 -12.54
N ALA A 329 -0.99 -27.14 -12.53
CA ALA A 329 -1.57 -28.23 -11.76
C ALA A 329 -0.50 -29.01 -10.98
N THR A 330 -0.94 -29.64 -9.89
CA THR A 330 -0.18 -30.69 -9.21
C THR A 330 -0.54 -32.05 -9.81
N TYR A 331 0.29 -33.08 -9.57
CA TYR A 331 -0.04 -34.45 -9.94
C TYR A 331 -0.60 -35.21 -8.73
N ASN A 332 -1.78 -35.83 -8.90
CA ASN A 332 -2.38 -36.71 -7.90
C ASN A 332 -2.23 -38.18 -8.33
N PRO A 333 -1.35 -38.97 -7.67
CA PRO A 333 -1.10 -40.36 -8.04
C PRO A 333 -2.25 -41.31 -7.70
N GLU A 334 -3.10 -41.00 -6.71
CA GLU A 334 -4.21 -41.88 -6.31
C GLU A 334 -5.35 -41.89 -7.32
N LYS A 335 -5.61 -40.71 -7.92
CA LYS A 335 -6.69 -40.50 -8.88
C LYS A 335 -6.20 -40.38 -10.33
N ASP A 336 -4.89 -40.48 -10.52
CA ASP A 336 -4.19 -40.29 -11.80
C ASP A 336 -4.70 -39.06 -12.56
N ASN A 337 -4.66 -37.90 -11.90
CA ASN A 337 -5.17 -36.66 -12.47
C ASN A 337 -4.35 -35.42 -12.10
N LEU A 338 -4.67 -34.31 -12.79
CA LEU A 338 -3.96 -33.04 -12.70
C LEU A 338 -4.89 -31.93 -12.14
N PRO A 339 -5.15 -31.90 -10.83
CA PRO A 339 -5.93 -30.82 -10.24
C PRO A 339 -5.20 -29.47 -10.38
N SER A 340 -5.88 -28.48 -10.96
CA SER A 340 -5.34 -27.13 -11.09
C SER A 340 -5.16 -26.47 -9.73
N ILE A 341 -4.02 -25.81 -9.50
CA ILE A 341 -3.72 -25.13 -8.23
C ILE A 341 -3.64 -23.62 -8.37
N CYS A 342 -3.01 -23.10 -9.44
CA CYS A 342 -2.79 -21.67 -9.57
C CYS A 342 -2.65 -21.23 -11.03
N LYS A 343 -2.60 -19.91 -11.21
CA LYS A 343 -2.28 -19.25 -12.47
C LYS A 343 -1.03 -18.40 -12.29
N VAL A 344 -0.07 -18.51 -13.20
CA VAL A 344 1.19 -17.76 -13.14
C VAL A 344 1.31 -16.85 -14.35
N GLY A 345 1.46 -15.55 -14.08
CA GLY A 345 1.61 -14.51 -15.13
C GLY A 345 2.81 -13.59 -14.92
N THR A 346 3.64 -13.83 -13.90
CA THR A 346 4.81 -12.99 -13.55
C THR A 346 6.01 -13.88 -13.25
N GLY A 347 7.23 -13.34 -13.34
CA GLY A 347 8.47 -14.09 -13.13
C GLY A 347 9.18 -14.52 -14.42
N PHE A 348 8.51 -14.43 -15.56
CA PHE A 348 9.09 -14.68 -16.88
C PHE A 348 9.72 -13.41 -17.45
N THR A 349 10.87 -13.55 -18.11
CA THR A 349 11.37 -12.54 -19.05
C THR A 349 10.52 -12.54 -20.32
N ASP A 350 10.60 -11.48 -21.11
CA ASP A 350 9.88 -11.42 -22.39
C ASP A 350 10.34 -12.53 -23.35
N GLU A 351 11.63 -12.88 -23.34
CA GLU A 351 12.17 -14.00 -24.12
C GLU A 351 11.58 -15.35 -23.69
N SER A 352 11.47 -15.60 -22.38
CA SER A 352 10.84 -16.83 -21.88
C SER A 352 9.37 -16.93 -22.29
N LEU A 353 8.63 -15.82 -22.33
CA LEU A 353 7.24 -15.81 -22.77
C LEU A 353 7.10 -16.13 -24.26
N ASP A 354 7.98 -15.61 -25.09
CA ASP A 354 8.00 -15.92 -26.52
C ASP A 354 8.30 -17.42 -26.74
N GLN A 355 9.28 -17.97 -26.03
CA GLN A 355 9.59 -19.40 -26.09
C GLN A 355 8.40 -20.25 -25.63
N LEU A 356 7.75 -19.90 -24.52
CA LEU A 356 6.57 -20.60 -24.03
C LEU A 356 5.41 -20.59 -25.03
N TYR A 357 5.24 -19.49 -25.78
CA TYR A 357 4.21 -19.40 -26.82
C TYR A 357 4.52 -20.27 -28.06
N GLN A 358 5.80 -20.55 -28.33
CA GLN A 358 6.20 -21.44 -29.42
C GLN A 358 6.12 -22.93 -29.02
N ILE A 359 6.35 -23.24 -27.75
CA ILE A 359 6.44 -24.60 -27.24
C ILE A 359 5.05 -25.17 -26.85
N LEU A 360 4.14 -24.32 -26.35
CA LEU A 360 2.80 -24.69 -25.88
C LEU A 360 1.72 -24.37 -26.92
#